data_AF-A0A0T7SBQ1-F1
#
_entry.id   AF-A0A0T7SBQ1-F1
#
_cell.length_a   1.000
_cell.length_b   1.000
_cell.length_c   1.000
_cell.angle_alpha   90.00
_cell.angle_beta   90.00
_cell.angle_gamma   90.00
#
_symmetry.space_group_name_H-M   'P 1'
#
loop_
_entity.id
_entity.type
_entity.pdbx_description
1 polymer ?
#
loop_
_entity_poly.entity_id
_entity_poly.type
_entity_poly.pdbx_seq_one_letter_code
_entity_poly.pdbx_strand_id
1 'polypeptide(L)' 'MNLTRNIKSIITNRKELLDKNRNNFLILELENGESILVFAGKVSPEKWGWLKEGQKIKFTVEEGKQGANLLVDFVIEVK' A
#
# COMPACT_ATOMS: atom_id res chain seq x y z
N MET A 1 -6.36 -8.93 -17.69
CA MET A 1 -6.55 -7.66 -16.94
C MET A 1 -6.57 -8.03 -15.47
N ASN A 2 -5.70 -7.45 -14.64
CA ASN A 2 -5.77 -7.67 -13.19
C ASN A 2 -6.99 -6.92 -12.65
N LEU A 3 -7.81 -7.59 -11.83
CA LEU A 3 -8.93 -6.95 -11.15
C LEU A 3 -8.38 -6.03 -10.06
N THR A 4 -8.68 -4.74 -10.18
CA THR A 4 -8.39 -3.74 -9.14
C THR A 4 -9.61 -3.54 -8.24
N ARG A 5 -9.38 -3.39 -6.94
CA ARG A 5 -10.40 -3.02 -5.96
C ARG A 5 -9.96 -1.81 -5.14
N ASN A 6 -10.92 -1.12 -4.54
CA ASN A 6 -10.67 0.01 -3.67
C ASN A 6 -10.80 -0.40 -2.21
N ILE A 7 -9.86 0.01 -1.38
CA ILE A 7 -9.90 -0.13 0.08
C ILE A 7 -9.84 1.27 0.68
N LYS A 8 -10.78 1.62 1.56
CA LYS A 8 -10.76 2.88 2.30
C LYS A 8 -10.51 2.57 3.76
N SER A 9 -9.35 2.94 4.27
CA SER A 9 -8.92 2.55 5.62
C SER A 9 -7.83 3.47 6.15
N ILE A 10 -7.61 3.41 7.46
CA ILE A 10 -6.50 4.05 8.15
C ILE A 10 -5.30 3.11 8.22
N ILE A 11 -4.11 3.63 7.93
CA ILE A 11 -2.84 2.91 8.15
C ILE A 11 -2.59 2.83 9.65
N THR A 12 -2.58 1.63 10.22
CA THR A 12 -2.27 1.42 11.63
C THR A 12 -0.80 1.10 11.87
N ASN A 13 -0.09 0.57 10.86
CA ASN A 13 1.33 0.26 10.95
C ASN A 13 2.02 0.43 9.59
N ARG A 14 3.25 0.94 9.58
CA ARG A 14 4.10 1.05 8.38
C ARG A 14 5.44 0.35 8.60
N LYS A 15 5.69 -0.73 7.86
CA LYS A 15 6.97 -1.44 7.85
C LYS A 15 7.70 -1.23 6.53
N GLU A 16 8.98 -0.92 6.60
CA GLU A 16 9.87 -0.85 5.43
C GLU A 16 10.86 -2.01 5.48
N LEU A 17 10.95 -2.76 4.38
CA LEU A 17 11.71 -4.00 4.29
C LEU A 17 12.46 -4.06 2.95
N LEU A 18 13.44 -4.97 2.87
CA LEU A 18 14.20 -5.25 1.66
C LEU A 18 13.72 -6.55 1.01
N ASP A 19 13.49 -6.52 -0.30
CA ASP A 19 13.23 -7.74 -1.07
C ASP A 19 14.54 -8.53 -1.30
N LYS A 20 14.43 -9.69 -1.98
CA LYS A 20 15.58 -10.55 -2.30
C LYS A 20 16.62 -9.87 -3.20
N ASN A 21 16.25 -8.83 -3.91
CA ASN A 21 17.10 -8.04 -4.80
C ASN A 21 17.61 -6.76 -4.12
N ARG A 22 17.42 -6.61 -2.80
CA ARG A 22 17.76 -5.40 -2.03
C ARG A 22 16.98 -4.14 -2.46
N ASN A 23 15.80 -4.30 -3.03
CA ASN A 23 14.89 -3.19 -3.25
C ASN A 23 14.02 -2.97 -2.01
N ASN A 24 13.84 -1.69 -1.63
CA ASN A 24 12.89 -1.37 -0.56
C ASN A 24 11.47 -1.67 -1.01
N PHE A 25 10.64 -2.16 -0.08
CA PHE A 25 9.19 -2.27 -0.21
C PHE A 25 8.53 -1.94 1.13
N LEU A 26 7.26 -1.51 1.09
CA LEU A 26 6.48 -1.26 2.30
C LEU A 26 5.43 -2.34 2.52
N ILE A 27 5.15 -2.60 3.79
CA ILE A 27 3.94 -3.28 4.24
C ILE A 27 3.13 -2.28 5.06
N LEU A 28 1.91 -2.03 4.62
CA LEU A 28 0.92 -1.24 5.35
C LEU A 28 -0.07 -2.19 6.00
N GLU A 29 -0.22 -2.10 7.31
CA GLU A 29 -1.30 -2.76 8.03
C GLU A 29 -2.43 -1.73 8.19
N LEU A 30 -3.66 -2.19 7.93
CA LEU A 30 -4.84 -1.34 7.93
C LEU A 30 -5.72 -1.63 9.15
N GLU A 31 -6.52 -0.64 9.56
CA GLU A 31 -7.43 -0.79 10.71
C GLU A 31 -8.47 -1.91 10.51
N ASN A 32 -8.81 -2.21 9.26
CA ASN A 32 -9.78 -3.24 8.91
C ASN A 32 -9.19 -4.67 8.91
N GLY A 33 -7.92 -4.83 9.32
CA GLY A 33 -7.21 -6.11 9.37
C GLY A 33 -6.59 -6.53 8.04
N GLU A 34 -6.77 -5.76 6.96
CA GLU A 34 -6.08 -6.02 5.70
C GLU A 34 -4.64 -5.52 5.73
N SER A 35 -3.81 -6.12 4.88
CA SER A 35 -2.44 -5.64 4.62
C SER A 35 -2.28 -5.30 3.14
N ILE A 36 -1.46 -4.29 2.86
CA ILE A 36 -1.13 -3.84 1.50
C ILE A 36 0.39 -3.80 1.34
N LEU A 37 0.88 -4.40 0.24
CA LEU A 37 2.28 -4.35 -0.17
C LEU A 37 2.50 -3.21 -1.17
N VAL A 38 3.55 -2.42 -0.95
CA VAL A 38 3.91 -1.29 -1.81
C VAL A 38 5.29 -1.52 -2.42
N PHE A 39 5.36 -1.54 -3.74
CA PHE A 39 6.59 -1.77 -4.49
C PHE A 39 6.94 -0.58 -5.38
N ALA A 40 8.23 -0.28 -5.52
CA ALA A 40 8.72 0.89 -6.25
C ALA A 40 8.36 0.85 -7.74
N GLY A 41 8.15 -0.34 -8.31
CA GLY A 41 7.69 -0.53 -9.69
C GLY A 41 6.20 -0.29 -9.92
N LYS A 42 5.41 -0.05 -8.87
CA LYS A 42 3.96 0.21 -8.96
C LYS A 42 3.63 1.63 -8.50
N VAL A 43 4.21 2.05 -7.38
CA VAL A 43 4.06 3.39 -6.81
C VAL A 43 5.43 3.98 -6.61
N SER A 44 5.69 5.16 -7.18
CA SER A 44 6.98 5.85 -7.06
C SER A 44 7.39 6.05 -5.60
N PRO A 45 8.64 5.76 -5.21
CA PRO A 45 9.14 5.92 -3.84
C PRO A 45 8.98 7.33 -3.26
N GLU A 46 9.02 8.37 -4.10
CA GLU A 46 8.76 9.76 -3.69
C GLU A 46 7.39 9.95 -3.01
N LYS A 47 6.38 9.16 -3.40
CA LYS A 47 5.02 9.22 -2.87
C LYS A 47 4.88 8.46 -1.56
N TRP A 48 5.84 7.61 -1.21
CA TRP A 48 5.75 6.74 -0.04
C TRP A 48 5.79 7.52 1.27
N GLY A 49 6.41 8.71 1.25
CA GLY A 49 6.40 9.63 2.38
C GLY A 49 5.00 10.09 2.78
N TRP A 50 3.99 9.91 1.91
CA TRP A 50 2.60 10.21 2.22
C TRP A 50 1.84 9.05 2.88
N LEU A 51 2.35 7.83 2.82
CA LEU A 51 1.71 6.65 3.40
C LEU A 51 2.06 6.52 4.89
N LYS A 52 1.61 7.48 5.71
CA LYS A 52 1.93 7.55 7.14
C LYS A 52 0.85 6.89 8.00
N GLU A 53 1.28 6.33 9.13
CA GLU A 53 0.40 5.83 10.17
C GLU A 53 -0.59 6.92 10.63
N GLY A 54 -1.82 6.52 10.96
CA GLY A 54 -2.91 7.40 11.37
C GLY A 54 -3.61 8.14 10.22
N GLN A 55 -3.14 8.00 8.97
CA GLN A 55 -3.80 8.63 7.82
C GLN A 55 -4.90 7.75 7.23
N LYS A 56 -6.06 8.37 6.99
CA LYS A 56 -7.16 7.76 6.24
C LYS A 56 -6.93 7.97 4.75
N ILE A 57 -6.79 6.87 4.03
CA ILE A 57 -6.44 6.89 2.61
C ILE A 57 -7.39 5.97 1.85
N LYS A 58 -7.72 6.35 0.61
CA LYS A 58 -8.39 5.48 -0.36
C LYS A 58 -7.31 4.83 -1.23
N PHE A 59 -7.08 3.55 -1.02
CA PHE A 59 -6.14 2.73 -1.78
C PHE A 59 -6.83 2.08 -2.96
N THR A 60 -6.16 2.08 -4.11
CA THR A 60 -6.49 1.21 -5.24
C THR A 60 -5.46 0.09 -5.28
N VAL A 61 -5.92 -1.13 -5.06
CA VAL A 61 -5.08 -2.32 -4.99
C VAL A 61 -5.44 -3.30 -6.10
N GLU A 62 -4.45 -4.06 -6.56
CA GLU A 62 -4.66 -5.25 -7.39
C GLU A 62 -4.37 -6.50 -6.58
N GLU A 63 -4.95 -7.63 -6.99
CA GLU A 63 -4.60 -8.92 -6.43
C GLU A 63 -3.22 -9.37 -6.92
N GLY A 64 -2.31 -9.59 -5.98
CA GLY A 64 -0.99 -10.15 -6.18
C GLY A 64 -0.97 -11.67 -6.09
N LYS A 65 0.23 -12.24 -6.09
CA LYS A 65 0.39 -13.69 -5.88
C LYS A 65 -0.18 -14.07 -4.51
N GLN A 66 -0.94 -15.18 -4.46
CA GLN A 66 -1.54 -15.72 -3.24
C GLN A 66 -2.56 -14.80 -2.55
N GLY A 67 -3.23 -13.91 -3.29
CA GLY A 67 -4.29 -13.04 -2.73
C GLY A 67 -3.77 -11.82 -1.96
N ALA A 68 -2.48 -11.52 -2.04
CA ALA A 68 -1.91 -10.32 -1.43
C ALA A 68 -2.46 -9.05 -2.10
N ASN A 69 -2.73 -7.99 -1.32
CA ASN A 69 -3.08 -6.70 -1.91
C ASN A 69 -1.82 -5.94 -2.33
N LEU A 70 -1.70 -5.60 -3.60
CA LEU A 70 -0.62 -4.79 -4.13
C LEU A 70 -1.12 -3.38 -4.37
N LEU A 71 -0.45 -2.38 -3.81
CA LEU A 71 -0.80 -0.98 -4.04
C LEU A 71 -0.48 -0.59 -5.48
N VAL A 72 -1.49 -0.06 -6.18
CA VAL A 72 -1.36 0.48 -7.54
C VAL A 72 -1.47 1.99 -7.53
N ASP A 73 -2.39 2.54 -6.74
CA ASP A 73 -2.57 3.98 -6.59
C ASP A 73 -3.22 4.30 -5.24
N PHE A 74 -3.18 5.58 -4.83
CA PHE A 74 -3.87 6.02 -3.62
C PHE A 74 -4.25 7.50 -3.67
N VAL A 75 -5.33 7.84 -2.97
CA VAL A 75 -5.82 9.21 -2.79
C VAL A 75 -5.93 9.53 -1.31
N ILE A 76 -5.27 10.60 -0.90
CA ILE A 76 -5.35 11.14 0.46
C ILE A 76 -6.55 12.09 0.51
N GLU A 77 -7.52 11.80 1.38
CA GLU A 77 -8.62 12.72 1.62
C GLU A 77 -8.15 13.81 2.61
N VAL A 78 -7.71 14.95 2.07
CA VAL A 78 -7.51 16.17 2.84
C VAL A 78 -8.88 16.80 3.12
N LYS A 79 -9.17 17.08 4.39
CA LYS A 79 -10.34 17.84 4.83
C LYS A 79 -10.11 19.34 4.65
#